data_AF-A0A257K5Y3-F1
#
_entry.id   AF-A0A257K5Y3-F1
#
_cell.length_a   1.000
_cell.length_b   1.000
_cell.length_c   1.000
_cell.angle_alpha   90.00
_cell.angle_beta   90.00
_cell.angle_gamma   90.00
#
_symmetry.space_group_name_H-M   'P 1'
#
loop_
_entity.id
_entity.type
_entity.pdbx_description
1 polymer ?
#
loop_
_entity_poly.entity_id
_entity_poly.type
_entity_poly.pdbx_seq_one_letter_code
_entity_poly.pdbx_strand_id
1 'polypeptide(L)'
;MNKKIILILFLAVLFQACSSNKPIEVFLKTEITANKEKGVKSLLFDKKKNNQDVLNIYAGKNLPKLSSKAASFLQKDYNYLMKIYWNDTTSLYWNEKKRKEFSFSELVLTKDWMRKMLPEKDTIKYLYNVSAPLFNKNKKLVIFSISISSPPIVPVAEYLVIMKKEKRRWVLVEKVYDGGVY
;
A
#
# COMPACT_ATOMS: atom_id res chain seq x y z
N MET A 1 -36.41 -19.40 13.55
CA MET A 1 -35.52 -18.26 13.20
C MET A 1 -36.23 -17.41 12.14
N ASN A 2 -36.56 -16.15 12.44
CA ASN A 2 -37.39 -15.32 11.57
C ASN A 2 -36.71 -15.07 10.22
N LYS A 3 -37.42 -15.32 9.10
CA LYS A 3 -36.91 -15.13 7.72
C LYS A 3 -36.34 -13.72 7.48
N LYS A 4 -36.85 -12.71 8.21
CA LYS A 4 -36.34 -11.33 8.20
C LYS A 4 -34.92 -11.18 8.77
N ILE A 5 -34.54 -11.98 9.78
CA ILE A 5 -33.22 -11.91 10.44
C ILE A 5 -32.12 -12.47 9.51
N ILE A 6 -32.44 -13.52 8.73
CA ILE A 6 -31.51 -14.13 7.77
C ILE A 6 -31.16 -13.14 6.64
N LEU A 7 -32.16 -12.37 6.16
CA LEU A 7 -31.96 -11.38 5.10
C LEU A 7 -31.05 -10.23 5.56
N ILE A 8 -31.21 -9.77 6.81
CA ILE A 8 -30.38 -8.70 7.40
C ILE A 8 -28.93 -9.17 7.58
N LEU A 9 -28.71 -10.41 8.03
CA LEU A 9 -27.37 -11.00 8.14
C LEU A 9 -26.71 -11.19 6.76
N PHE A 10 -27.48 -11.57 5.74
CA PHE A 10 -26.98 -11.73 4.38
C PHE A 10 -26.60 -10.38 3.74
N LEU A 11 -27.40 -9.32 3.97
CA LEU A 11 -27.06 -7.97 3.54
C LEU A 11 -25.81 -7.44 4.27
N ALA A 12 -25.67 -7.66 5.58
CA ALA A 12 -24.51 -7.21 6.35
C ALA A 12 -23.18 -7.80 5.84
N VAL A 13 -23.19 -9.07 5.40
CA VAL A 13 -22.02 -9.73 4.79
C VAL A 13 -21.71 -9.16 3.40
N LEU A 14 -22.72 -8.75 2.63
CA LEU A 14 -22.52 -8.10 1.33
C LEU A 14 -21.90 -6.69 1.48
N PHE A 15 -22.25 -5.96 2.54
CA PHE A 15 -21.70 -4.62 2.80
C PHE A 15 -20.26 -4.60 3.32
N GLN A 16 -19.74 -5.70 3.88
CA GLN A 16 -18.33 -5.79 4.25
C GLN A 16 -17.38 -5.92 3.04
N ALA A 17 -17.88 -5.97 1.81
CA ALA A 17 -17.07 -6.28 0.63
C ALA A 17 -16.31 -5.09 0.00
N CYS A 18 -16.69 -3.83 0.25
CA CYS A 18 -16.19 -2.67 -0.51
C CYS A 18 -15.37 -1.68 0.32
N SER A 19 -14.10 -2.00 0.59
CA SER A 19 -13.09 -0.96 0.88
C SER A 19 -12.07 -0.99 -0.26
N SER A 20 -11.81 0.18 -0.85
CA SER A 20 -10.76 0.37 -1.86
C SER A 20 -9.35 0.12 -1.31
N ASN A 21 -9.16 0.10 0.01
CA ASN A 21 -7.84 -0.05 0.63
C ASN A 21 -7.49 -1.50 0.99
N LYS A 22 -8.44 -2.43 0.83
CA LYS A 22 -8.23 -3.87 1.08
C LYS A 22 -6.95 -4.48 0.49
N PRO A 23 -6.50 -4.20 -0.74
CA PRO A 23 -5.27 -4.79 -1.25
C PRO A 23 -4.04 -4.33 -0.49
N ILE A 24 -3.95 -3.03 -0.17
CA ILE A 24 -2.87 -2.47 0.64
C ILE A 24 -2.87 -3.11 2.03
N GLU A 25 -4.04 -3.23 2.66
CA GLU A 25 -4.18 -3.86 3.97
C GLU A 25 -3.70 -5.32 3.96
N VAL A 26 -4.06 -6.09 2.92
CA VAL A 26 -3.63 -7.49 2.78
C VAL A 26 -2.11 -7.56 2.68
N PHE A 27 -1.51 -6.72 1.84
CA PHE A 27 -0.07 -6.68 1.67
C PHE A 27 0.66 -6.28 2.96
N LEU A 28 0.24 -5.19 3.60
CA LEU A 28 0.84 -4.69 4.84
C LEU A 28 0.72 -5.68 5.99
N LYS A 29 -0.40 -6.39 6.12
CA LYS A 29 -0.53 -7.45 7.11
C LYS A 29 0.52 -8.53 6.92
N THR A 30 0.75 -8.96 5.69
CA THR A 30 1.77 -9.98 5.41
C THR A 30 3.17 -9.50 5.79
N GLU A 31 3.54 -8.26 5.43
CA GLU A 31 4.88 -7.71 5.71
C GLU A 31 5.08 -7.36 7.19
N ILE A 32 4.13 -6.63 7.79
CA ILE A 32 4.24 -6.16 9.18
C ILE A 32 4.12 -7.31 10.17
N THR A 33 3.26 -8.31 9.93
CA THR A 33 3.18 -9.50 10.78
C THR A 33 4.51 -10.26 10.76
N ALA A 34 5.11 -10.46 9.58
CA ALA A 34 6.42 -11.11 9.46
C ALA A 34 7.53 -10.36 10.22
N ASN A 35 7.46 -9.03 10.28
CA ASN A 35 8.37 -8.24 11.11
C ASN A 35 8.09 -8.40 12.61
N LYS A 36 6.81 -8.40 13.01
CA LYS A 36 6.41 -8.56 14.42
C LYS A 36 6.84 -9.91 14.98
N GLU A 37 6.73 -10.98 14.19
CA GLU A 37 7.22 -12.33 14.56
C GLU A 37 8.73 -12.34 14.81
N LYS A 38 9.48 -11.41 14.21
CA LYS A 38 10.93 -11.22 14.42
C LYS A 38 11.26 -10.22 15.54
N GLY A 39 10.26 -9.78 16.31
CA GLY A 39 10.42 -8.76 17.36
C GLY A 39 10.69 -7.35 16.82
N VAL A 40 10.43 -7.09 15.54
CA VAL A 40 10.71 -5.80 14.90
C VAL A 40 9.50 -4.87 14.95
N LYS A 41 9.63 -3.71 15.59
CA LYS A 41 8.61 -2.66 15.56
C LYS A 41 8.66 -1.92 14.22
N SER A 42 7.50 -1.81 13.58
CA SER A 42 7.30 -1.11 12.32
C SER A 42 6.23 -0.04 12.49
N LEU A 43 6.42 1.13 11.89
CA LEU A 43 5.39 2.17 11.85
C LEU A 43 4.92 2.44 10.43
N LEU A 44 3.66 2.84 10.29
CA LEU A 44 3.05 3.26 9.03
C LEU A 44 2.74 4.75 9.08
N PHE A 45 3.17 5.49 8.06
CA PHE A 45 2.81 6.89 7.92
C PHE A 45 1.33 7.04 7.55
N ASP A 46 0.68 8.01 8.19
CA ASP A 46 -0.74 8.27 7.97
C ASP A 46 -1.00 8.97 6.62
N LYS A 47 -0.07 9.82 6.17
CA LYS A 47 -0.18 10.51 4.86
C LYS A 47 0.23 9.60 3.71
N LYS A 48 -0.57 9.59 2.64
CA LYS A 48 -0.25 8.87 1.40
C LYS A 48 0.97 9.45 0.70
N LYS A 49 1.75 8.57 0.06
CA LYS A 49 2.74 8.92 -0.95
C LYS A 49 2.06 9.40 -2.24
N ASN A 50 2.73 10.27 -2.99
CA ASN A 50 2.28 10.68 -4.32
C ASN A 50 2.33 9.49 -5.30
N ASN A 51 1.27 9.30 -6.09
CA ASN A 51 1.19 8.28 -7.12
C ASN A 51 2.05 8.59 -8.36
N GLN A 52 2.65 9.78 -8.46
CA GLN A 52 3.59 10.11 -9.54
C GLN A 52 4.72 9.09 -9.65
N ASP A 53 5.26 8.64 -8.51
CA ASP A 53 6.33 7.63 -8.50
C ASP A 53 5.83 6.28 -8.99
N VAL A 54 4.61 5.88 -8.62
CA VAL A 54 3.94 4.69 -9.14
C VAL A 54 3.88 4.73 -10.66
N LEU A 55 3.51 5.88 -11.24
CA LEU A 55 3.36 6.05 -12.67
C LEU A 55 4.70 6.10 -13.40
N ASN A 56 5.71 6.77 -12.84
CA ASN A 56 7.06 6.81 -13.41
C ASN A 56 7.66 5.41 -13.48
N ILE A 57 7.59 4.68 -12.37
CA ILE A 57 8.01 3.29 -12.25
C ILE A 57 7.21 2.42 -13.23
N TYR A 58 5.89 2.58 -13.30
CA TYR A 58 5.03 1.86 -14.23
C TYR A 58 5.32 2.17 -15.71
N ALA A 59 5.74 3.39 -16.04
CA ALA A 59 6.17 3.79 -17.37
C ALA A 59 7.53 3.18 -17.77
N GLY A 60 8.18 2.43 -16.89
CA GLY A 60 9.54 1.94 -17.08
C GLY A 60 10.60 3.04 -16.99
N LYS A 61 10.23 4.24 -16.50
CA LYS A 61 11.17 5.31 -16.22
C LYS A 61 11.76 5.03 -14.84
N ASN A 62 13.08 4.80 -14.79
CA ASN A 62 13.90 4.56 -13.59
C ASN A 62 13.93 3.12 -13.01
N LEU A 63 13.36 2.12 -13.69
CA LEU A 63 13.43 0.74 -13.19
C LEU A 63 14.57 -0.10 -13.79
N PRO A 64 15.22 -0.98 -13.01
CA PRO A 64 15.88 -2.17 -13.56
C PRO A 64 14.84 -3.06 -14.25
N LYS A 65 15.22 -3.73 -15.36
CA LYS A 65 14.33 -4.51 -16.24
C LYS A 65 13.24 -5.26 -15.47
N LEU A 66 12.00 -4.81 -15.64
CA LEU A 66 10.82 -5.55 -15.18
C LEU A 66 10.81 -6.95 -15.76
N SER A 67 10.25 -7.90 -15.01
CA SER A 67 10.02 -9.23 -15.56
C SER A 67 9.13 -9.12 -16.81
N SER A 68 9.30 -10.03 -17.78
CA SER A 68 8.47 -10.06 -19.00
C SER A 68 6.96 -10.10 -18.68
N LYS A 69 6.62 -10.70 -17.54
CA LYS A 69 5.28 -10.75 -16.99
C LYS A 69 4.80 -9.35 -16.58
N ALA A 70 5.54 -8.60 -15.76
CA ALA A 70 5.24 -7.20 -15.45
C ALA A 70 5.17 -6.33 -16.70
N ALA A 71 6.16 -6.42 -17.59
CA ALA A 71 6.28 -5.58 -18.79
C ALA A 71 5.04 -5.70 -19.71
N SER A 72 4.49 -6.91 -19.85
CA SER A 72 3.28 -7.15 -20.64
C SER A 72 2.04 -6.44 -20.09
N PHE A 73 2.03 -6.10 -18.80
CA PHE A 73 0.94 -5.36 -18.17
C PHE A 73 1.02 -3.85 -18.42
N LEU A 74 2.18 -3.26 -18.72
CA LEU A 74 2.37 -1.81 -18.58
C LEU A 74 1.86 -1.01 -19.77
N GLN A 75 2.19 -1.43 -20.98
CA GLN A 75 2.14 -0.51 -22.12
C GLN A 75 0.72 -0.23 -22.60
N LYS A 76 -0.20 -1.19 -22.48
CA LYS A 76 -1.62 -1.01 -22.88
C LYS A 76 -2.44 -0.28 -21.81
N ASP A 77 -1.99 -0.33 -20.57
CA ASP A 77 -2.76 0.08 -19.40
C ASP A 77 -2.32 1.45 -18.84
N TYR A 78 -1.13 1.94 -19.22
CA TYR A 78 -0.55 3.20 -18.71
C TYR A 78 -1.44 4.43 -18.93
N ASN A 79 -1.97 4.62 -20.15
CA ASN A 79 -2.82 5.77 -20.45
C ASN A 79 -4.10 5.79 -19.61
N TYR A 80 -4.66 4.61 -19.31
CA TYR A 80 -5.81 4.47 -18.44
C TYR A 80 -5.47 4.83 -16.98
N LEU A 81 -4.34 4.34 -16.49
CA LEU A 81 -3.85 4.64 -15.13
C LEU A 81 -3.51 6.12 -14.95
N MET A 82 -2.88 6.75 -15.95
CA MET A 82 -2.63 8.19 -15.98
C MET A 82 -3.94 8.97 -15.88
N LYS A 83 -4.98 8.57 -16.63
CA LYS A 83 -6.29 9.21 -16.56
C LYS A 83 -6.94 9.04 -15.19
N ILE A 84 -6.77 7.90 -14.53
CA ILE A 84 -7.25 7.71 -13.15
C ILE A 84 -6.52 8.64 -12.19
N TYR A 85 -5.19 8.68 -12.27
CA TYR A 85 -4.35 9.52 -11.40
C TYR A 85 -4.70 11.00 -11.49
N TRP A 86 -4.84 11.55 -12.71
CA TRP A 86 -5.21 12.96 -12.91
C TRP A 86 -6.57 13.31 -12.32
N ASN A 87 -7.47 12.33 -12.21
CA ASN A 87 -8.80 12.50 -11.64
C ASN A 87 -8.90 11.97 -10.20
N ASP A 88 -7.79 11.54 -9.58
CA ASP A 88 -7.80 10.91 -8.26
C ASP A 88 -7.82 11.97 -7.17
N THR A 89 -9.03 12.25 -6.66
CA THR A 89 -9.25 13.07 -5.47
C THR A 89 -9.24 12.25 -4.17
N THR A 90 -8.99 10.94 -4.24
CA THR A 90 -9.11 10.03 -3.10
C THR A 90 -8.02 10.32 -2.07
N SER A 91 -8.41 10.89 -0.93
CA SER A 91 -7.54 10.88 0.25
C SER A 91 -7.51 9.47 0.84
N LEU A 92 -6.32 8.94 1.10
CA LEU A 92 -6.15 7.64 1.74
C LEU A 92 -6.47 7.86 3.23
N TYR A 93 -7.71 7.61 3.63
CA TYR A 93 -8.14 7.75 5.01
C TYR A 93 -8.11 6.37 5.67
N TRP A 94 -7.06 6.11 6.47
CA TRP A 94 -7.03 4.96 7.36
C TRP A 94 -8.17 5.12 8.37
N ASN A 95 -9.13 4.19 8.36
CA ASN A 95 -10.18 4.20 9.36
C ASN A 95 -9.59 3.89 10.76
N GLU A 96 -10.27 4.33 11.81
CA GLU A 96 -9.76 4.25 13.19
C GLU A 96 -9.45 2.81 13.63
N LYS A 97 -10.23 1.82 13.16
CA LYS A 97 -9.95 0.40 13.41
C LYS A 97 -8.61 -0.02 12.82
N LYS A 98 -8.28 0.44 11.62
CA LYS A 98 -6.99 0.18 10.97
C LYS A 98 -5.87 0.91 11.70
N ARG A 99 -6.12 2.13 12.18
CA ARG A 99 -5.16 2.89 13.00
C ARG A 99 -4.75 2.17 14.28
N LYS A 100 -5.62 1.34 14.85
CA LYS A 100 -5.32 0.48 16.00
C LYS A 100 -4.62 -0.82 15.61
N GLU A 101 -4.87 -1.32 14.40
CA GLU A 101 -4.32 -2.59 13.90
C GLU A 101 -2.86 -2.47 13.45
N PHE A 102 -2.50 -1.35 12.82
CA PHE A 102 -1.11 -1.02 12.52
C PHE A 102 -0.64 0.06 13.48
N SER A 103 0.61 0.04 13.95
CA SER A 103 1.14 1.15 14.73
C SER A 103 1.40 2.33 13.78
N PHE A 104 0.53 3.34 13.79
CA PHE A 104 0.68 4.52 12.94
C PHE A 104 1.59 5.56 13.57
N SER A 105 2.33 6.25 12.72
CA SER A 105 2.90 7.56 13.04
C SER A 105 1.95 8.63 12.52
N GLU A 106 1.28 9.36 13.42
CA GLU A 106 0.43 10.51 13.08
C GLU A 106 1.23 11.70 12.52
N LEU A 107 2.54 11.67 12.72
CA LEU A 107 3.41 12.78 12.41
C LEU A 107 3.87 12.69 10.96
N VAL A 108 3.57 13.76 10.23
CA VAL A 108 4.19 14.12 8.95
C VAL A 108 5.70 14.07 9.14
N LEU A 109 6.44 13.62 8.11
CA LEU A 109 7.90 13.69 8.03
C LEU A 109 8.39 15.14 8.21
N THR A 110 8.48 15.60 9.45
CA THR A 110 8.97 16.93 9.82
C THR A 110 10.25 16.79 10.61
N LYS A 111 11.05 17.86 10.65
CA LYS A 111 12.26 17.90 11.49
C LYS A 111 11.95 17.60 12.96
N ASP A 112 10.78 18.01 13.44
CA ASP A 112 10.32 17.71 14.80
C ASP A 112 10.00 16.22 15.04
N TRP A 113 9.50 15.51 14.03
CA TRP A 113 9.31 14.07 14.13
C TRP A 113 10.65 13.35 14.31
N MET A 114 11.67 13.70 13.52
CA MET A 114 13.00 13.08 13.66
C MET A 114 13.55 13.24 15.07
N ARG A 115 13.42 14.44 15.65
CA ARG A 115 13.81 14.73 17.04
C ARG A 115 13.05 13.90 18.07
N LYS A 116 11.74 13.70 17.88
CA LYS A 116 10.89 12.89 18.77
C LYS A 116 11.13 11.38 18.64
N MET A 117 11.58 10.92 17.48
CA MET A 117 11.79 9.50 17.20
C MET A 117 13.22 9.02 17.47
N LEU A 118 14.17 9.95 17.60
CA LEU A 118 15.56 9.67 17.96
C LEU A 118 15.71 8.76 19.21
N PRO A 119 14.92 8.93 20.29
CA PRO A 119 14.95 8.02 21.44
C PRO A 119 14.41 6.61 21.14
N GLU A 120 13.52 6.46 20.16
CA GLU A 120 12.94 5.16 19.78
C GLU A 120 13.67 4.49 18.61
N LYS A 121 14.74 5.09 18.08
CA LYS A 121 15.46 4.64 16.88
C LYS A 121 15.93 3.19 16.94
N ASP A 122 16.26 2.70 18.14
CA ASP A 122 16.77 1.34 18.35
C ASP A 122 15.64 0.31 18.49
N THR A 123 14.41 0.78 18.68
CA THR A 123 13.21 -0.08 18.79
C THR A 123 12.42 -0.15 17.49
N ILE A 124 12.34 0.95 16.75
CA ILE A 124 11.62 1.03 15.46
C ILE A 124 12.62 0.81 14.34
N LYS A 125 12.46 -0.30 13.61
CA LYS A 125 13.37 -0.62 12.51
C LYS A 125 12.88 -0.11 11.16
N TYR A 126 11.56 -0.14 10.95
CA TYR A 126 10.98 0.15 9.65
C TYR A 126 9.84 1.16 9.74
N LEU A 127 9.83 2.07 8.78
CA LEU A 127 8.83 3.09 8.56
C LEU A 127 8.27 2.88 7.15
N TYR A 128 6.97 2.68 7.05
CA TYR A 128 6.29 2.40 5.81
C TYR A 128 5.53 3.65 5.35
N ASN A 129 5.72 4.03 4.08
CA ASN A 129 4.91 5.07 3.42
C ASN A 129 4.28 4.46 2.17
N VAL A 130 2.97 4.61 1.99
CA VAL A 130 2.21 3.89 0.96
C VAL A 130 1.44 4.88 0.09
N SER A 131 1.45 4.65 -1.22
CA SER A 131 0.69 5.45 -2.18
C SER A 131 -0.79 5.03 -2.21
N ALA A 132 -1.64 5.84 -2.85
CA ALA A 132 -3.03 5.41 -3.09
C ALA A 132 -3.10 4.27 -4.13
N PRO A 133 -4.03 3.31 -3.96
CA PRO A 133 -4.15 2.19 -4.87
C PRO A 133 -4.74 2.65 -6.21
N LEU A 134 -4.01 2.42 -7.29
CA LEU A 134 -4.46 2.63 -8.66
C LEU A 134 -5.10 1.34 -9.19
N PHE A 135 -6.41 1.37 -9.42
CA PHE A 135 -7.17 0.22 -9.91
C PHE A 135 -7.21 0.14 -11.43
N ASN A 136 -7.12 -1.07 -11.96
CA ASN A 136 -7.28 -1.34 -13.38
C ASN A 136 -8.09 -2.63 -13.65
N LYS A 137 -8.50 -2.83 -14.91
CA LYS A 137 -9.20 -4.01 -15.43
C LYS A 137 -10.47 -4.32 -14.65
N ASN A 138 -11.39 -3.36 -14.58
CA ASN A 138 -12.63 -3.47 -13.79
C ASN A 138 -12.35 -3.78 -12.32
N LYS A 139 -11.35 -3.12 -11.72
CA LYS A 139 -10.91 -3.32 -10.33
C LYS A 139 -10.45 -4.76 -10.01
N LYS A 140 -9.98 -5.50 -11.02
CA LYS A 140 -9.38 -6.83 -10.85
C LYS A 140 -7.86 -6.77 -10.68
N LEU A 141 -7.24 -5.65 -11.01
CA LEU A 141 -5.81 -5.40 -10.81
C LEU A 141 -5.65 -4.10 -10.02
N VAL A 142 -4.65 -4.04 -9.16
CA VAL A 142 -4.33 -2.86 -8.36
C VAL A 142 -2.82 -2.72 -8.26
N ILE A 143 -2.38 -1.47 -8.36
CA ILE A 143 -0.97 -1.09 -8.30
C ILE A 143 -0.83 0.01 -7.25
N PHE A 144 0.18 -0.08 -6.40
CA PHE A 144 0.55 0.97 -5.45
C PHE A 144 2.05 0.90 -5.19
N SER A 145 2.66 1.98 -4.73
CA SER A 145 4.04 1.96 -4.26
C SER A 145 4.11 1.96 -2.75
N ILE A 146 5.19 1.38 -2.24
CA ILE A 146 5.54 1.37 -0.83
C ILE A 146 7.01 1.73 -0.69
N SER A 147 7.28 2.79 0.06
CA SER A 147 8.63 3.14 0.49
C SER A 147 8.82 2.65 1.92
N ILE A 148 9.96 2.04 2.18
CA ILE A 148 10.42 1.58 3.48
C ILE A 148 11.67 2.38 3.82
N SER A 149 11.69 2.96 5.01
CA SER A 149 12.87 3.62 5.57
C SER A 149 13.13 3.14 6.99
N SER A 150 14.32 3.38 7.53
CA SER A 150 14.62 3.21 8.95
C SER A 150 14.80 4.58 9.59
N PRO A 151 14.50 4.78 10.89
CA PRO A 151 14.86 6.02 11.57
C PRO A 151 16.37 6.32 11.43
N PRO A 152 16.78 7.58 11.20
CA PRO A 152 15.99 8.81 11.06
C PRO A 152 15.54 9.13 9.61
N ILE A 153 14.86 8.19 8.95
CA ILE A 153 14.38 8.25 7.54
C ILE A 153 15.51 8.00 6.54
N VAL A 154 16.34 7.00 6.82
CA VAL A 154 17.27 6.44 5.84
C VAL A 154 16.47 5.54 4.90
N PRO A 155 16.44 5.80 3.57
CA PRO A 155 15.78 4.93 2.61
C PRO A 155 16.35 3.51 2.70
N VAL A 156 15.46 2.52 2.86
CA VAL A 156 15.84 1.09 2.89
C VAL A 156 15.42 0.43 1.59
N ALA A 157 14.18 0.67 1.17
CA ALA A 157 13.68 0.10 -0.06
C ALA A 157 12.49 0.89 -0.61
N GLU A 158 12.30 0.82 -1.92
CA GLU A 158 11.07 1.23 -2.58
C GLU A 158 10.58 0.11 -3.48
N TYR A 159 9.28 -0.17 -3.40
CA TYR A 159 8.65 -1.21 -4.20
C TYR A 159 7.42 -0.70 -4.93
N LEU A 160 7.27 -1.14 -6.18
CA LEU A 160 5.98 -1.21 -6.84
C LEU A 160 5.33 -2.54 -6.47
N VAL A 161 4.10 -2.48 -5.97
CA VAL A 161 3.31 -3.65 -5.64
C VAL A 161 2.18 -3.80 -6.63
N ILE A 162 2.14 -4.94 -7.32
CA ILE A 162 1.08 -5.29 -8.24
C ILE A 162 0.31 -6.46 -7.64
N MET A 163 -0.99 -6.28 -7.41
CA MET A 163 -1.87 -7.34 -6.94
C MET A 163 -3.03 -7.57 -7.91
N LYS A 164 -3.51 -8.81 -7.94
CA LYS A 164 -4.66 -9.23 -8.75
C LYS A 164 -5.73 -9.85 -7.87
N LYS A 165 -6.98 -9.63 -8.23
CA LYS A 165 -8.15 -10.21 -7.57
C LYS A 165 -8.46 -11.57 -8.20
N GLU A 166 -8.23 -12.64 -7.45
CA GLU A 166 -8.50 -14.03 -7.85
C GLU A 166 -9.49 -14.66 -6.88
N LYS A 167 -10.58 -15.25 -7.39
CA LYS A 167 -11.65 -15.86 -6.56
C LYS A 167 -12.08 -14.97 -5.38
N ARG A 168 -12.19 -13.65 -5.63
CA ARG A 168 -12.53 -12.57 -4.66
C ARG A 168 -11.44 -12.22 -3.64
N ARG A 169 -10.25 -12.81 -3.69
CA ARG A 169 -9.10 -12.51 -2.82
C ARG A 169 -8.05 -11.71 -3.58
N TRP A 170 -7.33 -10.82 -2.89
CA TRP A 170 -6.18 -10.13 -3.47
C TRP A 170 -4.94 -11.00 -3.29
N VAL A 171 -4.23 -11.23 -4.39
CA VAL A 171 -3.01 -12.05 -4.44
C VAL A 171 -1.89 -11.17 -4.99
N LEU A 172 -0.72 -11.22 -4.35
CA LEU A 172 0.49 -10.56 -4.85
C LEU A 172 0.89 -11.19 -6.19
N VAL A 173 0.95 -10.37 -7.23
CA VAL A 173 1.45 -10.80 -8.55
C VAL A 173 2.94 -10.56 -8.62
N GLU A 174 3.35 -9.35 -8.23
CA GLU A 174 4.74 -8.92 -8.33
C GLU A 174 5.03 -7.81 -7.32
N LYS A 175 6.26 -7.85 -6.78
CA LYS A 175 6.86 -6.80 -5.95
C LYS A 175 8.15 -6.40 -6.66
N VAL A 176 8.14 -5.26 -7.33
CA VAL A 176 9.29 -4.79 -8.12
C VAL A 176 10.08 -3.85 -7.24
N TYR A 177 11.36 -4.14 -7.04
CA TYR A 177 12.27 -3.25 -6.34
C TYR A 177 12.74 -2.13 -7.27
N ASP A 178 12.57 -0.88 -6.85
CA ASP A 178 12.96 0.28 -7.66
C ASP A 178 14.48 0.54 -7.63
N GLY A 179 15.24 -0.16 -6.78
CA GLY A 179 16.70 -0.01 -6.77
C GLY A 179 17.20 1.35 -6.28
N GLY A 180 16.31 2.25 -5.84
CA GLY A 180 16.63 3.59 -5.38
C GLY A 180 17.58 3.56 -4.17
N VAL A 181 18.87 3.56 -4.45
CA VAL A 181 19.90 4.05 -3.54
C VAL A 181 19.80 5.57 -3.60
N TYR A 182 19.28 6.16 -2.53
CA TYR A 182 19.35 7.61 -2.28
C TYR A 182 20.40 7.85 -1.20
#